data_AF-A0A3S4GMC7-F1
#
_entry.id   AF-A0A3S4GMC7-F1
#
_cell.length_a   1.000
_cell.length_b   1.000
_cell.length_c   1.000
_cell.angle_alpha   90.00
_cell.angle_beta   90.00
_cell.angle_gamma   90.00
#
_symmetry.space_group_name_H-M   'P 1'
#
loop_
_entity.id
_entity.type
_entity.pdbx_description
1 polymer ?
#
loop_
_entity_poly.entity_id
_entity_poly.type
_entity_poly.pdbx_seq_one_letter_code
_entity_poly.pdbx_strand_id
1 'polypeptide(L)' 'MLSSDTLRAAPWRDRVNVHVSALGSRLDLPRLFADLEPGTHVYTCGPTALNEAVKAAAERHQVPASQAAL' A
#
# COMPACT_ATOMS: atom_id res chain seq x y z
N MET A 1 13.87 -3.95 -13.61
CA MET A 1 12.91 -2.89 -13.29
C MET A 1 11.57 -3.31 -13.87
N LEU A 2 10.59 -3.64 -13.03
CA LEU A 2 9.24 -4.00 -13.49
C LEU A 2 8.54 -2.71 -13.92
N SER A 3 8.12 -2.58 -15.19
CA SER A 3 7.32 -1.45 -15.62
C SER A 3 5.87 -1.60 -15.15
N SER A 4 5.14 -0.50 -15.01
CA SER A 4 3.70 -0.54 -14.71
C SER A 4 2.92 -1.37 -15.73
N ASP A 5 3.38 -1.41 -16.98
CA ASP A 5 2.73 -2.14 -18.06
C ASP A 5 2.88 -3.65 -17.88
N THR A 6 4.00 -4.13 -17.36
CA THR A 6 4.16 -5.55 -16.99
C THR A 6 3.16 -5.97 -15.90
N LEU A 7 2.93 -5.12 -14.89
CA LEU A 7 1.95 -5.40 -13.84
C LEU A 7 0.52 -5.43 -14.39
N ARG A 8 0.20 -4.53 -15.32
CA ARG A 8 -1.12 -4.44 -15.96
C ARG A 8 -1.40 -5.61 -16.92
N ALA A 9 -0.35 -6.19 -17.52
CA ALA A 9 -0.46 -7.34 -18.41
C ALA A 9 -0.46 -8.70 -17.68
N ALA A 10 -0.21 -8.72 -16.37
CA ALA A 10 -0.12 -9.97 -15.62
C ALA A 10 -1.47 -10.71 -15.53
N PRO A 11 -1.47 -12.06 -15.43
CA PRO A 11 -2.70 -12.83 -15.22
C PRO A 11 -3.48 -12.44 -13.95
N TRP A 12 -2.78 -11.89 -12.96
CA TRP A 12 -3.30 -11.46 -11.67
C TRP A 12 -3.52 -9.93 -11.59
N ARG A 13 -3.54 -9.23 -12.72
CA ARG A 13 -3.73 -7.77 -12.80
C ARG A 13 -4.92 -7.24 -12.02
N ASP A 14 -5.99 -8.03 -11.88
CA ASP A 14 -7.22 -7.64 -11.17
C ASP A 14 -7.00 -7.56 -9.64
N ARG A 15 -5.88 -8.08 -9.13
CA ARG A 15 -5.44 -7.97 -7.73
C ARG A 15 -4.40 -6.86 -7.53
N VAL A 16 -4.10 -6.07 -8.56
CA VAL A 16 -3.06 -5.04 -8.53
C VAL A 16 -3.68 -3.68 -8.64
N ASN A 17 -3.48 -2.88 -7.60
CA ASN A 17 -3.79 -1.46 -7.65
C ASN A 17 -2.48 -0.67 -7.78
N VAL A 18 -2.31 0.01 -8.92
CA VAL A 18 -1.10 0.79 -9.19
C VAL A 18 -1.38 2.27 -8.94
N HIS A 19 -0.64 2.87 -8.02
CA HIS A 19 -0.64 4.31 -7.79
C HIS A 19 0.66 4.93 -8.29
N VAL A 20 0.57 5.98 -9.13
CA VAL A 20 1.73 6.67 -9.70
C VAL A 20 1.67 8.15 -9.30
N SER A 21 2.59 8.56 -8.42
CA SER A 21 2.60 9.92 -7.87
C SER A 21 2.88 11.02 -8.91
N ALA A 22 3.57 10.66 -10.01
CA ALA A 22 3.82 11.56 -11.13
C ALA A 22 2.54 11.97 -11.89
N LEU A 23 1.42 11.25 -11.71
CA LEU A 23 0.12 11.60 -12.30
C LEU A 23 -0.65 12.65 -11.47
N GLY A 24 0.00 13.29 -10.50
CA GLY A 24 -0.52 14.48 -9.81
C GLY A 24 -1.21 14.22 -8.47
N SER A 25 -1.36 12.96 -8.05
CA SER A 25 -1.91 12.60 -6.75
C SER A 25 -0.87 11.98 -5.82
N ARG A 26 -1.12 11.99 -4.51
CA ARG A 26 -0.40 11.16 -3.53
C ARG A 26 -1.26 9.95 -3.15
N LEU A 27 -0.60 8.91 -2.66
CA LEU A 27 -1.30 7.72 -2.19
C LEU A 27 -2.14 8.11 -0.96
N ASP A 28 -3.44 7.90 -1.06
CA ASP A 28 -4.38 8.15 0.04
C ASP A 28 -4.38 6.93 0.97
N LEU A 29 -3.48 6.95 1.95
CA LEU A 29 -3.35 5.88 2.94
C LEU A 29 -4.60 5.72 3.81
N PRO A 30 -5.24 6.78 4.34
CA PRO A 30 -6.50 6.62 5.07
C PRO A 30 -7.56 5.85 4.28
N ARG A 31 -7.74 6.17 3.00
CA ARG A 31 -8.68 5.45 2.14
C ARG A 31 -8.23 4.01 1.89
N LEU A 32 -6.96 3.79 1.57
CA LEU A 32 -6.41 2.45 1.34
C LEU A 32 -6.60 1.54 2.56
N PHE A 33 -6.40 2.09 3.77
CA PHE A 33 -6.55 1.34 5.01
C PHE A 33 -8.00 1.13 5.44
N ALA A 34 -8.92 2.01 5.03
CA ALA A 34 -10.35 1.84 5.30
C ALA A 34 -10.95 0.61 4.60
N ASP A 35 -10.38 0.22 3.47
CA ASP A 35 -10.82 -0.94 2.68
C ASP A 35 -10.13 -2.26 3.10
N LEU A 36 -9.32 -2.27 4.17
CA LEU A 36 -8.62 -3.48 4.62
C LEU A 36 -9.59 -4.47 5.26
N GLU A 37 -9.63 -5.67 4.69
CA GLU A 37 -10.36 -6.79 5.29
C GLU A 37 -9.61 -7.31 6.54
N PRO A 38 -10.34 -7.82 7.56
CA PRO A 38 -9.72 -8.44 8.72
C PRO A 38 -8.73 -9.54 8.33
N GLY A 39 -7.53 -9.51 8.91
CA GLY A 39 -6.46 -10.47 8.61
C GLY A 39 -5.52 -10.06 7.48
N THR A 40 -5.72 -8.88 6.88
CA THR A 40 -4.81 -8.34 5.87
C THR A 40 -3.44 -8.02 6.47
N HIS A 41 -2.36 -8.46 5.80
CA HIS A 41 -0.99 -8.08 6.15
C HIS A 41 -0.52 -6.89 5.32
N VAL A 42 0.03 -5.90 5.99
CA VAL A 42 0.59 -4.68 5.39
C VAL A 42 2.10 -4.78 5.39
N TYR A 43 2.70 -4.59 4.21
CA TYR A 43 4.14 -4.45 4.07
C TYR A 43 4.47 -3.14 3.35
N THR A 44 5.46 -2.41 3.86
CA THR A 44 6.05 -1.26 3.17
C THR A 44 7.57 -1.31 3.23
N CYS A 45 8.22 -0.82 2.19
CA CYS A 45 9.63 -0.50 2.19
C CYS A 45 9.86 0.71 1.29
N GLY A 46 10.86 1.53 1.61
CA GLY A 46 11.17 2.71 0.82
C GLY A 46 11.65 3.89 1.66
N PRO A 47 11.44 5.13 1.18
CA PRO A 47 11.84 6.32 1.89
C PRO A 47 11.21 6.40 3.28
N THR A 48 11.94 6.91 4.26
CA THR A 48 11.48 7.04 5.65
C THR A 48 10.11 7.72 5.74
N ALA A 49 9.88 8.78 4.97
CA ALA A 49 8.59 9.49 4.98
C ALA A 49 7.40 8.61 4.55
N LEU A 50 7.61 7.66 3.62
CA LEU A 50 6.56 6.71 3.24
C LEU A 50 6.32 5.69 4.37
N ASN A 51 7.39 5.12 4.91
CA ASN A 51 7.29 4.11 5.96
C ASN A 51 6.60 4.68 7.21
N GLU A 52 6.96 5.88 7.65
CA GLU A 52 6.30 6.54 8.78
C GLU A 52 4.81 6.85 8.50
N ALA A 53 4.48 7.24 7.26
CA ALA A 53 3.08 7.49 6.90
C ALA A 53 2.24 6.20 6.91
N VAL A 54 2.78 5.09 6.40
CA VAL A 54 2.13 3.77 6.44
C VAL A 54 1.99 3.29 7.89
N LYS A 55 3.02 3.50 8.72
CA LYS A 55 2.98 3.17 10.16
C LYS A 55 1.85 3.90 10.88
N ALA A 56 1.77 5.22 10.70
CA ALA A 56 0.72 6.03 11.31
C ALA A 56 -0.69 5.60 10.85
N ALA A 57 -0.84 5.22 9.57
CA ALA A 57 -2.10 4.68 9.07
C ALA A 57 -2.44 3.32 9.70
N ALA A 58 -1.47 2.41 9.82
CA ALA A 58 -1.64 1.11 10.47
C ALA A 58 -2.05 1.24 11.95
N GLU A 59 -1.41 2.13 12.70
CA GLU A 59 -1.74 2.41 14.10
C GLU A 59 -3.17 2.97 14.23
N ARG A 60 -3.56 3.92 13.37
CA ARG A 60 -4.90 4.52 13.36
C ARG A 60 -6.00 3.50 13.08
N HIS A 61 -5.72 2.52 12.23
CA HIS A 61 -6.64 1.44 11.89
C HIS A 61 -6.48 0.20 12.77
N GLN A 62 -5.66 0.30 13.84
CA GLN A 62 -5.44 -0.77 14.81
C GLN A 62 -4.98 -2.09 14.18
N VAL A 63 -4.19 -2.01 13.11
CA VAL A 63 -3.59 -3.19 12.48
C VAL A 63 -2.63 -3.84 13.48
N PRO A 64 -2.77 -5.14 13.79
CA PRO A 64 -1.87 -5.84 14.71
C PRO A 64 -0.42 -5.78 14.27
N ALA A 65 0.53 -5.69 15.22
CA ALA A 65 1.95 -5.67 14.92
C ALA A 65 2.44 -6.93 14.17
N SER A 66 1.81 -8.08 14.39
CA SER A 66 2.08 -9.31 13.63
C SER A 66 1.65 -9.24 12.16
N GLN A 67 0.81 -8.26 11.82
CA GLN A 67 0.25 -8.05 10.48
C GLN A 67 0.87 -6.82 9.79
N ALA A 68 1.73 -6.05 10.46
CA ALA A 68 2.39 -4.87 9.91
C ALA A 68 3.91 -5.07 9.88
N ALA A 69 4.47 -5.25 8.69
CA ALA A 69 5.91 -5.32 8.45
C ALA A 69 6.36 -4.03 7.73
N LEU A 70 6.98 -3.13 8.49
CA LEU A 70 7.34 -1.77 8.03
C LEU A 70 8.85 -1.52 8.10
#